data_AF-A0A8X6FIH0-F1
#
_entry.id   AF-A0A8X6FIH0-F1
#
_cell.length_a   1.000
_cell.length_b   1.000
_cell.length_c   1.000
_cell.angle_alpha   90.00
_cell.angle_beta   90.00
_cell.angle_gamma   90.00
#
_symmetry.space_group_name_H-M   'P 1'
#
loop_
_entity.id
_entity.type
_entity.pdbx_description
1 polymer ?
#
loop_
_entity_poly.entity_id
_entity_poly.type
_entity_poly.pdbx_seq_one_letter_code
_entity_poly.pdbx_strand_id
1 'polypeptide(L)'
;MPYLQKTKNSFGIRVYDRLLPESPRWLLSQGKEDSARDILSKAAKRNGVNFSEIEPKLKETILKTNKAHQNEESNPNVFQLFKPGLRKTSSIVFYLWFVNAFMYYGISYNTNELAGDPIKNFAMYGAIEIPAYIFTFFATHSKGRRNPLALVLAGAGLSYLLLYPVPRGMEPNIFCCR
;
A
#
# COMPACT_ATOMS: atom_id res chain seq x y z
N MET A 1 9.50 -20.68 -12.65
CA MET A 1 8.48 -21.33 -11.79
C MET A 1 7.35 -21.93 -12.64
N PRO A 2 7.15 -23.27 -12.65
CA PRO A 2 6.15 -23.97 -13.47
C PRO A 2 4.69 -23.90 -12.96
N TYR A 3 4.43 -23.30 -11.79
CA TYR A 3 3.09 -23.29 -11.17
C TYR A 3 2.08 -22.37 -11.89
N LEU A 4 2.53 -21.27 -12.51
CA LEU A 4 1.66 -20.31 -13.23
C LEU A 4 1.32 -20.75 -14.66
N GLN A 5 2.05 -21.71 -15.25
CA GLN A 5 1.71 -22.21 -16.59
C GLN A 5 0.53 -23.19 -16.55
N LYS A 6 0.36 -23.93 -15.43
CA LYS A 6 -0.69 -24.95 -15.30
C LYS A 6 -2.10 -24.37 -15.13
N THR A 7 -2.23 -23.09 -14.78
CA THR A 7 -3.51 -22.41 -14.54
C THR A 7 -4.04 -21.61 -15.74
N LYS A 8 -3.23 -21.40 -16.80
CA LYS A 8 -3.62 -20.62 -18.00
C LYS A 8 -4.81 -21.19 -18.79
N ASN A 9 -5.18 -22.45 -18.57
CA ASN A 9 -6.29 -23.08 -19.29
C ASN A 9 -7.67 -22.80 -18.67
N SER A 10 -7.76 -22.17 -17.50
CA SER A 10 -9.05 -21.77 -16.92
C SER A 10 -9.64 -20.55 -17.65
N PHE A 11 -10.94 -20.61 -18.00
CA PHE A 11 -11.63 -19.54 -18.72
C PHE A 11 -11.56 -18.19 -18.00
N GLY A 12 -11.71 -18.19 -16.67
CA GLY A 12 -11.67 -16.96 -15.85
C GLY A 12 -10.30 -16.26 -15.90
N ILE A 13 -9.21 -17.02 -15.96
CA ILE A 13 -7.85 -16.46 -16.04
C ILE A 13 -7.61 -15.84 -17.42
N ARG A 14 -8.13 -16.44 -18.49
CA ARG A 14 -8.03 -15.87 -19.84
C ARG A 14 -8.78 -14.54 -19.99
N VAL A 15 -9.94 -14.40 -19.32
CA VAL A 15 -10.69 -13.15 -19.26
C VAL A 15 -9.91 -12.09 -18.47
N TYR A 16 -9.34 -12.49 -17.33
CA TYR A 16 -8.51 -11.62 -16.50
C TYR A 16 -7.27 -11.12 -17.24
N ASP A 17 -6.50 -12.01 -17.89
CA ASP A 17 -5.29 -11.63 -18.65
C ASP A 17 -5.58 -10.68 -19.81
N ARG A 18 -6.80 -10.75 -20.40
CA ARG A 18 -7.23 -9.83 -21.46
C ARG A 18 -7.59 -8.44 -20.92
N LEU A 19 -8.13 -8.37 -19.71
CA LEU A 19 -8.54 -7.12 -19.07
C LEU A 19 -7.36 -6.43 -18.35
N LEU A 20 -6.50 -7.21 -17.71
CA LEU A 20 -5.39 -6.72 -16.89
C LEU A 20 -4.10 -7.44 -17.29
N PRO A 21 -3.27 -6.82 -18.16
CA PRO A 21 -2.01 -7.44 -18.56
C PRO A 21 -1.08 -7.60 -17.34
N GLU A 22 -0.24 -8.63 -17.38
CA GLU A 22 0.78 -8.82 -16.34
C GLU A 22 1.69 -7.57 -16.23
N SER A 23 2.22 -7.34 -15.01
CA SER A 23 3.11 -6.21 -14.76
C SER A 23 4.37 -6.30 -15.63
N PRO A 24 4.72 -5.26 -16.41
CA PRO A 24 5.96 -5.24 -17.20
C PRO A 24 7.21 -5.47 -16.34
N ARG A 25 7.22 -4.96 -15.10
CA ARG A 25 8.34 -5.15 -14.17
C ARG A 25 8.53 -6.62 -13.78
N TRP A 26 7.42 -7.34 -13.59
CA TRP A 26 7.45 -8.77 -13.29
C TRP A 26 8.01 -9.57 -14.49
N LEU A 27 7.55 -9.27 -15.70
CA LEU A 27 8.03 -9.92 -16.91
C LEU A 27 9.54 -9.72 -17.12
N LEU A 28 10.04 -8.51 -16.85
CA LEU A 28 11.49 -8.22 -16.86
C LEU A 28 12.26 -9.06 -15.84
N SER A 29 11.75 -9.21 -14.61
CA SER A 29 12.39 -10.06 -13.58
C SER A 29 12.37 -11.57 -13.91
N GLN A 30 11.57 -11.99 -14.89
CA GLN A 30 11.51 -13.36 -15.38
C GLN A 30 12.29 -13.55 -16.69
N GLY A 31 13.03 -12.53 -17.14
CA GLY A 31 13.76 -12.54 -18.42
C GLY A 31 12.88 -12.47 -19.66
N LYS A 32 11.57 -12.19 -19.53
CA LYS A 32 10.62 -12.11 -20.65
C LYS A 32 10.55 -10.68 -21.21
N GLU A 33 11.66 -10.22 -21.77
CA GLU A 33 11.82 -8.83 -22.24
C GLU A 33 10.84 -8.47 -23.38
N ASP A 34 10.60 -9.39 -24.32
CA ASP A 34 9.75 -9.11 -25.49
C ASP A 34 8.28 -8.92 -25.11
N SER A 35 7.79 -9.75 -24.18
CA SER A 35 6.43 -9.59 -23.63
C SER A 35 6.27 -8.30 -22.85
N ALA A 36 7.30 -7.88 -22.09
CA ALA A 36 7.30 -6.60 -21.40
C ALA A 36 7.28 -5.42 -22.38
N ARG A 37 8.06 -5.50 -23.48
CA ARG A 37 8.07 -4.50 -24.56
C ARG A 37 6.73 -4.37 -25.26
N ASP A 38 6.06 -5.48 -25.58
CA ASP A 38 4.75 -5.46 -26.23
C ASP A 38 3.68 -4.78 -25.36
N ILE A 39 3.64 -5.10 -24.07
CA ILE A 39 2.70 -4.46 -23.12
C ILE A 39 2.99 -2.96 -22.98
N LEU A 40 4.27 -2.58 -22.87
CA LEU A 40 4.68 -1.17 -22.79
C LEU A 40 4.39 -0.42 -24.09
N SER A 41 4.55 -1.03 -25.25
CA SER A 41 4.22 -0.45 -26.55
C SER A 41 2.71 -0.19 -26.68
N LYS A 42 1.89 -1.16 -26.27
CA LYS A 42 0.43 -1.01 -26.23
C LYS A 42 0.00 0.09 -25.26
N ALA A 43 0.63 0.18 -24.09
CA ALA A 43 0.38 1.24 -23.11
C ALA A 43 0.81 2.61 -23.64
N ALA A 44 1.98 2.72 -24.28
CA ALA A 44 2.47 3.95 -24.88
C ALA A 44 1.53 4.47 -25.98
N LYS A 45 1.05 3.58 -26.86
CA LYS A 45 0.04 3.91 -27.88
C LYS A 45 -1.26 4.44 -27.27
N ARG A 46 -1.75 3.81 -26.19
CA ARG A 46 -2.96 4.27 -25.49
C ARG A 46 -2.77 5.63 -24.81
N ASN A 47 -1.57 5.88 -24.28
CA ASN A 47 -1.24 7.13 -23.59
C ASN A 47 -0.80 8.25 -24.55
N GLY A 48 -0.73 7.99 -25.86
CA GLY A 48 -0.27 8.96 -26.87
C GLY A 48 1.22 9.31 -26.77
N VAL A 49 2.02 8.46 -26.10
CA VAL A 49 3.47 8.68 -25.91
C VAL A 49 4.25 7.89 -26.94
N ASN A 50 5.28 8.52 -27.54
CA ASN A 50 6.16 7.84 -28.47
C ASN A 50 7.01 6.79 -27.74
N PHE A 51 6.97 5.55 -28.22
CA PHE A 51 7.71 4.44 -27.60
C PHE A 51 9.23 4.69 -27.57
N SER A 52 9.76 5.47 -28.52
CA SER A 52 11.17 5.88 -28.57
C SER A 52 11.63 6.65 -27.31
N GLU A 53 10.73 7.31 -26.59
CA GLU A 53 11.06 8.03 -25.34
C GLU A 53 11.17 7.07 -24.15
N ILE A 54 10.47 5.94 -24.19
CA ILE A 54 10.40 4.94 -23.11
C ILE A 54 11.50 3.88 -23.28
N GLU A 55 11.87 3.59 -24.52
CA GLU A 55 12.89 2.61 -24.89
C GLU A 55 14.23 2.75 -24.13
N PRO A 56 14.84 3.95 -23.97
CA PRO A 56 16.09 4.07 -23.23
C PRO A 56 15.94 3.71 -21.75
N LYS A 57 14.86 4.14 -21.09
CA LYS A 57 14.58 3.79 -19.68
C LYS A 57 14.31 2.29 -19.52
N LEU A 58 13.68 1.67 -20.50
CA LEU A 58 13.45 0.23 -20.52
C LEU A 58 14.78 -0.53 -20.62
N LYS A 59 15.67 -0.14 -21.53
CA LYS A 59 17.02 -0.73 -21.67
C LYS A 59 17.84 -0.59 -20.39
N GLU A 60 17.81 0.59 -19.75
CA GLU A 60 18.48 0.81 -18.47
C GLU A 60 17.93 -0.12 -17.37
N THR A 61 16.62 -0.28 -17.31
CA THR A 61 15.95 -1.16 -16.33
C THR A 61 16.33 -2.62 -16.56
N ILE A 62 16.33 -3.08 -17.81
CA ILE A 62 16.78 -4.42 -18.20
C ILE A 62 18.22 -4.67 -17.74
N LEU A 63 19.13 -3.74 -18.01
CA LEU A 63 20.54 -3.86 -17.58
C LEU A 63 20.68 -3.95 -16.07
N LYS A 64 19.90 -3.18 -15.30
CA LYS A 64 19.90 -3.24 -13.83
C LYS A 64 19.37 -4.58 -13.32
N THR A 65 18.28 -5.08 -13.91
CA THR A 65 17.69 -6.37 -13.55
C THR A 65 18.63 -7.53 -13.87
N ASN A 66 19.29 -7.51 -15.04
CA ASN A 66 20.27 -8.53 -15.43
C ASN A 66 21.51 -8.52 -14.53
N LYS A 67 22.02 -7.33 -14.17
CA LYS A 67 23.09 -7.20 -13.16
C LYS A 67 22.65 -7.70 -11.78
N ALA A 68 21.40 -7.47 -11.39
CA ALA A 68 20.87 -8.00 -10.13
C ALA A 68 20.84 -9.53 -10.14
N HIS A 69 20.33 -10.15 -11.22
CA HIS A 69 20.33 -11.60 -11.37
C HIS A 69 21.74 -12.22 -11.38
N GLN A 70 22.72 -11.55 -11.98
CA GLN A 70 24.11 -12.01 -11.98
C GLN A 70 24.78 -11.92 -10.60
N ASN A 71 24.36 -10.97 -9.75
CA ASN A 71 24.86 -10.83 -8.38
C ASN A 71 24.08 -11.70 -7.37
N GLU A 72 22.96 -12.32 -7.79
CA GLU A 72 22.07 -13.13 -6.96
C GLU A 72 22.35 -14.64 -7.08
N GLU A 73 23.61 -15.06 -6.97
CA GLU A 73 23.92 -16.49 -6.72
C GLU A 73 23.48 -16.96 -5.32
N SER A 74 23.06 -16.06 -4.42
CA SER A 74 22.53 -16.41 -3.11
C SER A 74 21.00 -16.28 -3.06
N ASN A 75 20.32 -17.34 -2.63
CA ASN A 75 18.88 -17.33 -2.32
C ASN A 75 18.47 -16.05 -1.57
N PRO A 76 17.41 -15.33 -2.03
CA PRO A 76 16.97 -14.11 -1.38
C PRO A 76 16.53 -14.44 0.05
N ASN A 77 17.27 -13.91 1.02
CA ASN A 77 17.03 -14.14 2.44
C ASN A 77 16.44 -12.88 3.08
N VAL A 78 15.46 -13.04 3.98
CA VAL A 78 14.82 -11.94 4.70
C VAL A 78 15.85 -11.07 5.45
N PHE A 79 16.95 -11.68 5.89
CA PHE A 79 18.05 -10.94 6.53
C PHE A 79 18.76 -9.95 5.61
N GLN A 80 18.63 -10.08 4.29
CA GLN A 80 19.19 -9.12 3.33
C GLN A 80 18.50 -7.74 3.40
N LEU A 81 17.28 -7.65 3.98
CA LEU A 81 16.60 -6.38 4.22
C LEU A 81 17.34 -5.50 5.25
N PHE A 82 18.20 -6.10 6.09
CA PHE A 82 18.99 -5.38 7.10
C PHE A 82 20.35 -4.89 6.58
N LYS A 83 20.65 -5.08 5.28
CA LYS A 83 21.87 -4.53 4.65
C LYS A 83 21.89 -2.98 4.72
N PRO A 84 23.09 -2.35 4.78
CA PRO A 84 23.25 -0.93 5.08
C PRO A 84 22.58 0.08 4.13
N GLY A 85 22.06 -0.34 2.97
CA GLY A 85 21.23 0.51 2.10
C GLY A 85 19.71 0.36 2.30
N LEU A 86 19.23 -0.81 2.74
CA LEU A 86 17.81 -1.14 2.88
C LEU A 86 17.31 -1.04 4.31
N ARG A 87 18.20 -1.17 5.31
CA ARG A 87 17.86 -1.21 6.73
C ARG A 87 17.00 -0.02 7.16
N LYS A 88 17.38 1.20 6.79
CA LYS A 88 16.65 2.43 7.17
C LYS A 88 15.22 2.41 6.64
N THR A 89 15.06 2.13 5.35
CA THR A 89 13.74 2.08 4.70
C THR A 89 12.88 0.97 5.28
N SER A 90 13.44 -0.24 5.45
CA SER A 90 12.74 -1.37 6.05
C SER A 90 12.30 -1.07 7.48
N SER A 91 13.18 -0.53 8.33
CA SER A 91 12.84 -0.15 9.70
C SER A 91 11.73 0.90 9.77
N ILE A 92 11.74 1.91 8.89
CA ILE A 92 10.67 2.92 8.83
C ILE A 92 9.35 2.26 8.44
N VAL A 93 9.34 1.35 7.45
CA VAL A 93 8.12 0.66 7.02
C VAL A 93 7.57 -0.23 8.13
N PHE A 94 8.43 -0.98 8.83
CA PHE A 94 8.02 -1.79 9.99
C PHE A 94 7.43 -0.94 11.12
N TYR A 95 8.06 0.20 11.42
CA TYR A 95 7.55 1.13 12.43
C TYR A 95 6.19 1.71 12.03
N LEU A 96 6.02 2.14 10.78
CA LEU A 96 4.73 2.65 10.28
C LEU A 96 3.63 1.59 10.33
N TRP A 97 3.97 0.34 10.00
CA TRP A 97 3.05 -0.79 10.14
C TRP A 97 2.63 -1.01 11.59
N PHE A 98 3.59 -0.98 12.52
CA PHE A 98 3.32 -1.11 13.94
C PHE A 98 2.41 0.01 14.46
N VAL A 99 2.70 1.27 14.14
CA VAL A 99 1.89 2.43 14.55
C VAL A 99 0.47 2.35 13.98
N ASN A 100 0.31 1.99 12.71
CA ASN A 100 -1.01 1.83 12.10
C ASN A 100 -1.81 0.69 12.72
N ALA A 101 -1.17 -0.46 12.98
CA ALA A 101 -1.83 -1.57 13.65
C ALA A 101 -2.27 -1.17 15.06
N PHE A 102 -1.37 -0.54 15.82
CA PHE A 102 -1.68 -0.06 17.17
C PHE A 102 -2.85 0.93 17.17
N MET A 103 -2.87 1.89 16.25
CA MET A 103 -3.97 2.84 16.10
C MET A 103 -5.28 2.15 15.71
N TYR A 104 -5.25 1.26 14.72
CA TYR A 104 -6.43 0.53 14.26
C TYR A 104 -7.07 -0.29 15.40
N TYR A 105 -6.25 -1.07 16.12
CA TYR A 105 -6.74 -1.86 17.25
C TYR A 105 -7.13 -0.97 18.44
N GLY A 106 -6.42 0.15 18.66
CA GLY A 106 -6.78 1.14 19.69
C GLY A 106 -8.16 1.72 19.46
N ILE A 107 -8.48 2.17 18.24
CA ILE A 107 -9.82 2.67 17.89
C ILE A 107 -10.86 1.56 18.01
N SER A 108 -10.54 0.36 17.49
CA SER A 108 -11.45 -0.80 17.47
C SER A 108 -11.81 -1.29 18.89
N TYR A 109 -10.89 -1.17 19.85
CA TYR A 109 -11.15 -1.57 21.24
C TYR A 109 -12.00 -0.52 21.98
N ASN A 110 -11.70 0.77 21.76
CA ASN A 110 -12.43 1.88 22.39
C ASN A 110 -13.84 2.09 21.81
N THR A 111 -14.15 1.56 20.62
CA THR A 111 -15.46 1.73 19.99
C THR A 111 -16.60 1.07 20.76
N ASN A 112 -16.30 0.03 21.56
CA ASN A 112 -17.28 -0.64 22.43
C ASN A 112 -17.51 0.12 23.75
N GLU A 113 -16.55 0.93 24.19
CA GLU A 113 -16.63 1.74 25.41
C GLU A 113 -17.16 3.17 25.14
N LEU A 114 -17.34 3.55 23.87
CA LEU A 114 -17.97 4.82 23.50
C LEU A 114 -19.46 4.80 23.86
N ALA A 115 -19.91 5.77 24.66
CA ALA A 115 -21.31 5.94 25.01
C ALA A 115 -22.19 6.11 23.74
N GLY A 116 -23.18 5.24 23.55
CA GLY A 116 -24.11 5.29 22.41
C GLY A 116 -24.44 3.93 21.80
N ASP A 117 -25.13 3.93 20.66
CA ASP A 117 -25.45 2.72 19.89
C ASP A 117 -24.25 2.34 18.99
N PRO A 118 -23.64 1.15 19.17
CA PRO A 118 -22.46 0.72 18.42
C PRO A 118 -22.64 0.78 16.90
N ILE A 119 -23.86 0.51 16.42
CA ILE A 119 -24.16 0.50 14.98
C ILE A 119 -24.05 1.92 14.40
N LYS A 120 -24.49 2.94 15.13
CA LYS A 120 -24.41 4.35 14.71
C LYS A 120 -22.97 4.84 14.71
N ASN A 121 -22.20 4.48 15.72
CA ASN A 121 -20.78 4.83 15.80
C ASN A 121 -20.02 4.22 14.61
N PHE A 122 -20.23 2.93 14.33
CA PHE A 122 -19.62 2.26 13.18
C PHE A 122 -19.99 2.92 11.84
N ALA A 123 -21.27 3.26 11.63
CA ALA A 123 -21.72 3.94 10.43
C ALA A 123 -21.04 5.32 10.26
N MET A 124 -20.84 6.06 11.36
CA MET A 124 -20.16 7.34 11.34
C MET A 124 -18.67 7.20 11.01
N TYR A 125 -17.98 6.18 11.56
CA TYR A 125 -16.59 5.87 11.18
C TYR A 125 -16.47 5.56 9.70
N GLY A 126 -17.32 4.68 9.16
CA GLY A 126 -17.33 4.37 7.73
C GLY A 126 -17.62 5.59 6.85
N ALA A 127 -18.50 6.49 7.30
CA ALA A 127 -18.79 7.73 6.58
C ALA A 127 -17.60 8.70 6.56
N ILE A 128 -16.77 8.74 7.60
CA ILE A 128 -15.58 9.60 7.70
C ILE A 128 -14.41 9.03 6.87
N GLU A 129 -14.31 7.72 6.70
CA GLU A 129 -13.26 7.09 5.90
C GLU A 129 -13.28 7.53 4.43
N ILE A 130 -14.48 7.64 3.83
CA ILE A 130 -14.64 8.02 2.42
C ILE A 130 -14.00 9.40 2.10
N PRO A 131 -14.38 10.51 2.78
CA PRO A 131 -13.76 11.81 2.53
C PRO A 131 -12.28 11.82 2.95
N ALA A 132 -11.88 11.07 3.98
CA ALA A 132 -10.49 10.97 4.39
C ALA A 132 -9.60 10.34 3.29
N TYR A 133 -10.08 9.30 2.60
CA TYR A 133 -9.35 8.71 1.48
C TYR A 133 -9.24 9.66 0.29
N ILE A 134 -10.31 10.39 -0.05
CA ILE A 134 -10.30 11.40 -1.11
C ILE A 134 -9.26 12.48 -0.78
N PHE A 135 -9.28 13.00 0.45
CA PHE A 135 -8.30 13.99 0.91
C PHE A 135 -6.86 13.46 0.85
N THR A 136 -6.63 12.23 1.29
CA THR A 136 -5.31 11.59 1.28
C THR A 136 -4.78 11.42 -0.14
N PHE A 137 -5.65 11.07 -1.09
CA PHE A 137 -5.31 10.96 -2.51
C PHE A 137 -4.82 12.31 -3.07
N PHE A 138 -5.59 13.38 -2.88
CA PHE A 138 -5.20 14.72 -3.34
C PHE A 138 -3.94 15.25 -2.63
N ALA A 139 -3.85 15.06 -1.31
CA ALA A 139 -2.70 15.50 -0.53
C ALA A 139 -1.40 14.81 -0.99
N THR A 140 -1.46 13.51 -1.28
CA THR A 140 -0.32 12.73 -1.79
C THR A 140 0.06 13.14 -3.21
N HIS A 141 -0.91 13.46 -4.06
CA HIS A 141 -0.67 13.92 -5.42
C HIS A 141 0.01 15.29 -5.46
N SER A 142 -0.43 16.24 -4.61
CA SER A 142 0.08 17.62 -4.62
C SER A 142 1.41 17.79 -3.87
N LYS A 143 1.55 17.21 -2.67
CA LYS A 143 2.68 17.48 -1.75
C LYS A 143 3.67 16.31 -1.63
N GLY A 144 3.53 15.28 -2.46
CA GLY A 144 4.30 14.05 -2.37
C GLY A 144 3.89 13.18 -1.17
N ARG A 145 4.56 12.03 -0.98
CA ARG A 145 4.11 11.01 0.01
C ARG A 145 4.51 11.28 1.45
N ARG A 146 5.63 11.96 1.69
CA ARG A 146 6.23 12.07 3.04
C ARG A 146 5.47 13.04 3.95
N ASN A 147 5.14 14.21 3.43
CA ASN A 147 4.55 15.29 4.23
C ASN A 147 3.11 14.95 4.68
N PRO A 148 2.22 14.43 3.81
CA PRO A 148 0.88 14.01 4.25
C PRO A 148 0.93 12.90 5.30
N LEU A 149 1.82 11.91 5.13
CA LEU A 149 2.00 10.84 6.12
C LEU A 149 2.44 11.39 7.48
N ALA A 150 3.44 12.28 7.51
CA ALA A 150 3.92 12.87 8.75
C ALA A 150 2.83 13.70 9.45
N LEU A 151 2.06 14.49 8.70
CA LEU A 151 0.98 15.31 9.24
C LEU A 151 -0.16 14.47 9.82
N VAL A 152 -0.60 13.42 9.13
CA VAL A 152 -1.68 12.55 9.61
C VAL A 152 -1.24 11.78 10.86
N LEU A 153 -0.01 11.26 10.89
CA LEU A 153 0.51 10.56 12.06
C LEU A 153 0.71 11.49 13.26
N ALA A 154 1.21 12.71 13.04
CA ALA A 154 1.33 13.71 14.09
C ALA A 154 -0.05 14.16 14.61
N GLY A 155 -1.03 14.37 13.73
CA GLY A 155 -2.40 14.70 14.08
C GLY A 155 -3.06 13.61 14.91
N ALA A 156 -2.92 12.34 14.48
CA ALA A 156 -3.43 11.19 15.24
C ALA A 156 -2.76 11.09 16.62
N GLY A 157 -1.43 11.20 16.68
CA GLY A 157 -0.70 11.20 17.95
C GLY A 157 -1.15 12.32 18.89
N LEU A 158 -1.36 13.52 18.37
CA LEU A 158 -1.88 14.65 19.13
C LEU A 158 -3.31 14.39 19.65
N SER A 159 -4.20 13.82 18.83
CA SER A 159 -5.56 13.49 19.28
C SER A 159 -5.58 12.49 20.44
N TYR A 160 -4.68 11.51 20.44
CA TYR A 160 -4.55 10.57 21.56
C TYR A 160 -4.01 11.23 22.82
N LEU A 161 -3.03 12.13 22.70
CA LEU A 161 -2.51 12.90 23.84
C LEU A 161 -3.58 13.80 24.47
N LEU A 162 -4.44 14.39 23.64
CA LEU A 162 -5.57 15.21 24.11
C LEU A 162 -6.68 14.38 24.76
N LEU A 163 -6.81 13.10 24.43
CA LEU A 163 -7.77 12.19 25.05
C LEU A 163 -7.32 11.77 26.47
N TYR A 164 -6.01 11.75 26.75
CA TYR A 164 -5.46 11.33 28.04
C TYR A 164 -5.96 12.13 29.26
N PRO A 165 -6.06 13.48 29.24
CA PRO A 165 -6.57 14.25 30.36
C PRO A 165 -8.10 14.23 30.51
N VAL A 166 -8.86 13.50 29.68
CA VAL A 166 -10.32 13.42 29.82
C VAL A 166 -10.67 12.50 31.00
N PRO A 167 -11.24 13.02 32.10
CA PRO A 167 -11.68 12.17 33.21
C PRO A 167 -12.82 11.26 32.73
N ARG A 168 -12.72 9.95 33.03
CA ARG A 168 -13.77 8.94 32.81
C ARG A 168 -14.97 9.12 33.77
N GLY A 169 -15.39 10.37 33.99
CA GLY A 169 -16.39 10.77 34.97
C GLY A 169 -17.63 11.46 34.39
N MET A 170 -17.75 11.54 33.06
CA MET A 170 -19.00 11.94 32.41
C MET A 170 -19.71 10.72 31.84
N GLU A 171 -20.12 9.81 32.72
CA GLU A 171 -21.30 8.99 32.43
C GLU A 171 -22.53 9.86 32.71
N PRO A 172 -23.32 10.28 31.71
CA PRO A 172 -24.72 10.51 32.00
C PRO A 172 -25.29 9.15 32.42
N ASN A 173 -25.73 9.07 33.68
CA ASN A 173 -26.43 7.95 34.31
C ASN A 173 -27.64 7.46 33.47
N ILE A 174 -27.40 6.73 32.38
CA ILE A 174 -28.45 6.10 31.56
C ILE A 174 -28.54 4.59 31.86
N PHE A 175 -27.60 4.02 32.63
CA PHE A 175 -27.72 2.69 33.22
C PHE A 175 -28.42 2.70 34.58
N CYS A 176 -29.47 3.52 34.73
CA CYS A 176 -30.51 3.25 35.72
C CYS A 176 -31.60 2.46 34.99
N CYS A 177 -31.76 1.19 35.36
CA CYS A 177 -32.72 0.20 34.82
C CYS A 177 -32.32 -0.46 33.49
N ARG A 178 -31.57 -1.57 33.56
CA ARG A 178 -32.13 -2.93 33.40
C ARG A 178 -31.14 -4.01 33.82
#